data_AF-K9VDV8-F1
#
_entry.id   AF-K9VDV8-F1
#
_cell.length_a   1.000
_cell.length_b   1.000
_cell.length_c   1.000
_cell.angle_alpha   90.00
_cell.angle_beta   90.00
_cell.angle_gamma   90.00
#
_symmetry.space_group_name_H-M   'P 1'
#
loop_
_entity.id
_entity.type
_entity.pdbx_description
1 polymer ?
#
loop_
_entity_poly.entity_id
_entity_poly.type
_entity_poly.pdbx_seq_one_letter_code
_entity_poly.pdbx_strand_id
1 'polypeptide(L)'
;MAITSWKPVRLSLLAVTLGGVLLVAGKLVFYPSDGKKVATPFEFPESVPLADWKLNKSAPIELSDNSEFKAARKYEYQKNSMALEIEMRYAVNTIGDVEGMMKGHTVLKSYPGKLALANTQGAGFHGILQQQNRLYLSSCINPRGSATVTSQQFRYNRNTRDWQPNRILFWLLGRGNIQDRRCLWTQMSVPLDKKTPEDAKKILENAWVSWYEWWQPRFPDP
;
A
#
# COMPACT_ATOMS: atom_id res chain seq x y z
N MET A 1 23.61 -29.09 -43.45
CA MET A 1 23.86 -29.23 -42.00
C MET A 1 22.52 -29.47 -41.33
N ALA A 2 22.19 -30.74 -41.05
CA ALA A 2 20.88 -31.14 -40.53
C ALA A 2 20.86 -31.04 -39.00
N ILE A 3 19.78 -30.48 -38.46
CA ILE A 3 19.62 -30.20 -37.02
C ILE A 3 19.23 -31.51 -36.30
N THR A 4 20.23 -32.31 -35.89
CA THR A 4 20.05 -33.58 -35.14
C THR A 4 19.70 -33.39 -33.65
N SER A 5 19.43 -32.14 -33.23
CA SER A 5 19.28 -31.74 -31.82
C SER A 5 17.83 -31.82 -31.27
N TRP A 6 16.83 -32.14 -32.11
CA TRP A 6 15.42 -32.02 -31.70
C TRP A 6 14.94 -33.09 -30.69
N LYS A 7 15.41 -34.34 -30.81
CA LYS A 7 15.00 -35.44 -29.93
C LYS A 7 15.36 -35.20 -28.45
N PRO A 8 16.61 -34.87 -28.09
CA PRO A 8 16.96 -34.63 -26.68
C PRO A 8 16.24 -33.40 -26.12
N VAL A 9 16.06 -32.34 -26.92
CA VAL A 9 15.28 -31.16 -26.51
C VAL A 9 13.82 -31.52 -26.21
N ARG A 10 13.19 -32.32 -27.08
CA ARG A 10 11.82 -32.81 -26.88
C ARG A 10 11.69 -33.68 -25.63
N LEU A 11 12.63 -34.60 -25.40
CA LEU A 11 12.63 -35.46 -24.22
C LEU A 11 12.81 -34.64 -22.93
N SER A 12 13.72 -33.67 -22.92
CA SER A 12 13.92 -32.77 -21.77
C SER A 12 12.67 -31.95 -21.46
N LEU A 13 12.01 -31.39 -22.49
CA LEU A 13 10.75 -30.65 -22.31
C LEU A 13 9.64 -31.54 -21.74
N LEU A 14 9.50 -32.77 -22.23
CA LEU A 14 8.51 -33.73 -21.72
C LEU A 14 8.79 -34.17 -20.28
N ALA A 15 10.06 -34.38 -19.94
CA ALA A 15 10.45 -34.72 -18.57
C ALA A 15 10.15 -33.55 -17.61
N VAL A 16 10.44 -32.31 -18.02
CA VAL A 16 10.15 -31.11 -17.23
C VAL A 16 8.64 -30.92 -17.06
N THR A 17 7.83 -31.09 -18.11
CA THR A 17 6.37 -30.96 -17.99
C THR A 17 5.78 -32.05 -17.10
N LEU A 18 6.18 -33.32 -17.27
CA LEU A 18 5.72 -34.43 -16.44
C LEU A 18 6.11 -34.22 -14.97
N GLY A 19 7.37 -33.85 -14.71
CA GLY A 19 7.84 -33.53 -13.36
C GLY A 19 7.05 -32.38 -12.73
N GLY A 20 6.79 -31.32 -13.49
CA GLY A 20 5.96 -30.19 -13.05
C GLY A 20 4.53 -30.61 -12.69
N VAL A 21 3.89 -31.42 -13.53
CA VAL A 21 2.53 -31.93 -13.27
C VAL A 21 2.49 -32.80 -12.02
N LEU A 22 3.44 -33.73 -11.87
CA LEU A 22 3.52 -34.61 -10.69
C LEU A 22 3.76 -33.81 -9.40
N LEU A 23 4.61 -32.77 -9.44
CA LEU A 23 4.83 -31.89 -8.30
C LEU A 23 3.56 -31.12 -7.91
N VAL A 24 2.82 -30.57 -8.88
CA VAL A 24 1.56 -29.86 -8.61
C VAL A 24 0.49 -30.82 -8.08
N ALA A 25 0.34 -32.00 -8.67
CA ALA A 25 -0.60 -33.02 -8.21
C ALA A 25 -0.27 -33.49 -6.80
N GLY A 26 1.01 -33.80 -6.52
CA GLY A 26 1.48 -34.14 -5.18
C GLY A 26 1.18 -33.03 -4.18
N LYS A 27 1.45 -31.77 -4.52
CA LYS A 27 1.11 -30.62 -3.67
C LYS A 27 -0.40 -30.55 -3.37
N LEU A 28 -1.26 -30.72 -4.37
CA LEU A 28 -2.71 -30.66 -4.16
C LEU A 28 -3.24 -31.80 -3.26
N VAL A 29 -2.60 -32.97 -3.32
CA VAL A 29 -2.97 -34.13 -2.49
C VAL A 29 -2.46 -33.97 -1.05
N PHE A 30 -1.21 -33.57 -0.86
CA PHE A 30 -0.59 -33.49 0.48
C PHE A 30 -0.84 -32.16 1.21
N TYR A 31 -1.14 -31.09 0.47
CA TYR A 31 -1.38 -29.74 1.01
C TYR A 31 -2.63 -29.12 0.33
N PRO A 32 -3.84 -29.65 0.59
CA PRO A 32 -5.06 -29.05 0.09
C PRO A 32 -5.14 -27.59 0.54
N SER A 33 -5.38 -26.67 -0.39
CA SER A 33 -5.48 -25.26 -0.07
C SER A 33 -6.77 -25.03 0.70
N ASP A 34 -6.69 -24.86 2.01
CA ASP A 34 -7.76 -24.25 2.78
C ASP A 34 -7.94 -22.83 2.23
N GLY A 35 -8.93 -22.64 1.34
CA GLY A 35 -9.20 -21.38 0.62
C GLY A 35 -9.50 -20.18 1.54
N LYS A 36 -9.44 -20.38 2.86
CA LYS A 36 -9.48 -19.36 3.89
C LYS A 36 -8.08 -19.21 4.47
N LYS A 37 -7.20 -18.50 3.75
CA LYS A 37 -6.12 -17.80 4.45
C LYS A 37 -6.81 -16.81 5.37
N VAL A 38 -6.90 -17.14 6.65
CA VAL A 38 -7.22 -16.17 7.70
C VAL A 38 -6.15 -15.11 7.54
N ALA A 39 -6.51 -13.98 6.93
CA ALA A 39 -5.62 -12.84 6.86
C ALA A 39 -5.18 -12.58 8.30
N THR A 40 -3.88 -12.62 8.56
CA THR A 40 -3.33 -12.26 9.87
C THR A 40 -3.99 -10.93 10.27
N PRO A 41 -4.72 -10.89 11.41
CA PRO A 41 -5.35 -9.66 11.85
C PRO A 41 -4.22 -8.66 12.07
N PHE A 42 -4.21 -7.61 11.25
CA PHE A 42 -3.27 -6.52 11.40
C PHE A 42 -3.96 -5.42 12.17
N GLU A 43 -3.32 -4.96 13.23
CA GLU A 43 -3.78 -3.81 14.00
C GLU A 43 -2.75 -2.69 13.91
N PHE A 44 -3.25 -1.48 13.72
CA PHE A 44 -2.43 -0.29 13.76
C PHE A 44 -2.00 0.00 15.21
N PRO A 45 -0.73 0.38 15.44
CA PRO A 45 -0.26 0.71 16.78
C PRO A 45 -1.02 1.91 17.34
N GLU A 46 -1.15 1.98 18.67
CA GLU A 46 -1.81 3.13 19.31
C GLU A 46 -1.01 4.42 19.13
N SER A 47 0.31 4.33 19.02
CA SER A 47 1.19 5.48 18.81
C SER A 47 2.17 5.24 17.68
N VAL A 48 2.25 6.21 16.77
CA VAL A 48 3.33 6.31 15.79
C VAL A 48 4.12 7.58 16.10
N PRO A 49 5.45 7.51 16.31
CA PRO A 49 6.25 8.70 16.52
C PRO A 49 6.29 9.54 15.23
N LEU A 50 6.17 10.84 15.39
CA LEU A 50 6.21 11.79 14.28
C LEU A 50 7.09 12.98 14.68
N ALA A 51 8.07 13.32 13.86
CA ALA A 51 9.10 14.31 14.19
C ALA A 51 8.47 15.67 14.57
N ASP A 52 8.83 16.22 15.73
CA ASP A 52 8.30 17.46 16.33
C ASP A 52 6.80 17.50 16.65
N TRP A 53 6.08 16.40 16.51
CA TRP A 53 4.65 16.32 16.75
C TRP A 53 4.37 15.48 18.00
N LYS A 54 3.56 16.03 18.91
CA LYS A 54 3.08 15.27 20.07
C LYS A 54 1.76 14.61 19.72
N LEU A 55 1.66 13.30 19.90
CA LEU A 55 0.38 12.60 19.79
C LEU A 55 -0.56 13.10 20.88
N ASN A 56 -1.73 13.59 20.48
CA ASN A 56 -2.79 14.00 21.38
C ASN A 56 -3.74 12.84 21.68
N LYS A 57 -4.25 12.19 20.63
CA LYS A 57 -5.10 10.99 20.74
C LYS A 57 -5.03 10.15 19.47
N SER A 58 -5.40 8.89 19.60
CA SER A 58 -5.60 8.00 18.45
C SER A 58 -6.75 7.03 18.74
N ALA A 59 -7.45 6.60 17.71
CA ALA A 59 -8.57 5.68 17.83
C ALA A 59 -8.71 4.82 16.57
N PRO A 60 -9.10 3.54 16.69
CA PRO A 60 -9.44 2.71 15.55
C PRO A 60 -10.63 3.33 14.80
N ILE A 61 -10.67 3.12 13.48
CA ILE A 61 -11.82 3.50 12.65
C ILE A 61 -12.59 2.22 12.37
N GLU A 62 -13.86 2.19 12.78
CA GLU A 62 -14.76 1.08 12.51
C GLU A 62 -14.90 0.86 11.00
N LEU A 63 -14.69 -0.39 10.57
CA LEU A 63 -14.82 -0.81 9.18
C LEU A 63 -16.05 -1.69 9.05
N SER A 64 -16.76 -1.55 7.93
CA SER A 64 -17.82 -2.50 7.61
C SER A 64 -17.24 -3.87 7.24
N ASP A 65 -18.00 -4.94 7.46
CA ASP A 65 -17.58 -6.31 7.14
C ASP A 65 -17.20 -6.51 5.66
N ASN A 66 -17.79 -5.70 4.77
CA ASN A 66 -17.53 -5.73 3.32
C ASN A 66 -16.45 -4.73 2.88
N SER A 67 -15.68 -4.17 3.82
CA SER A 67 -14.61 -3.21 3.52
C SER A 67 -13.44 -3.88 2.80
N GLU A 68 -12.90 -3.17 1.82
CA GLU A 68 -11.63 -3.50 1.16
C GLU A 68 -10.40 -3.26 2.07
N PHE A 69 -10.61 -2.57 3.19
CA PHE A 69 -9.60 -2.35 4.22
C PHE A 69 -9.68 -3.42 5.31
N LYS A 70 -8.50 -3.86 5.77
CA LYS A 70 -8.38 -4.84 6.87
C LYS A 70 -8.20 -4.20 8.23
N ALA A 71 -7.73 -2.96 8.26
CA ALA A 71 -7.57 -2.17 9.47
C ALA A 71 -7.62 -0.69 9.12
N ALA A 72 -8.01 0.14 10.08
CA ALA A 72 -7.97 1.57 9.94
C ALA A 72 -7.80 2.25 11.30
N ARG A 73 -7.04 3.34 11.35
CA ARG A 73 -6.83 4.12 12.57
C ARG A 73 -6.69 5.60 12.25
N LYS A 74 -7.23 6.43 13.13
CA LYS A 74 -7.07 7.89 13.13
C LYS A 74 -6.10 8.30 14.23
N TYR A 75 -5.22 9.23 13.91
CA TYR A 75 -4.26 9.84 14.82
C TYR A 75 -4.40 11.35 14.76
N GLU A 76 -4.42 11.99 15.92
CA GLU A 76 -4.43 13.43 16.05
C GLU A 76 -3.18 13.89 16.80
N TYR A 77 -2.39 14.70 16.13
CA TYR A 77 -1.14 15.25 16.60
C TYR A 77 -1.26 16.75 16.82
N GLN A 78 -0.42 17.26 17.73
CA GLN A 78 -0.32 18.67 18.02
C GLN A 78 1.13 19.13 18.04
N LYS A 79 1.39 20.27 17.39
CA LYS A 79 2.66 20.99 17.45
C LYS A 79 2.32 22.46 17.73
N ASN A 80 2.57 22.91 18.96
CA ASN A 80 2.12 24.21 19.45
C ASN A 80 0.59 24.36 19.32
N SER A 81 0.11 25.33 18.55
CA SER A 81 -1.31 25.56 18.24
C SER A 81 -1.79 24.88 16.95
N MET A 82 -0.92 24.10 16.29
CA MET A 82 -1.26 23.43 15.04
C MET A 82 -1.75 22.01 15.33
N ALA A 83 -2.89 21.65 14.74
CA ALA A 83 -3.43 20.30 14.75
C ALA A 83 -3.12 19.62 13.40
N LEU A 84 -2.62 18.40 13.46
CA LEU A 84 -2.42 17.51 12.32
C LEU A 84 -3.25 16.25 12.54
N GLU A 85 -4.09 15.94 11.58
CA GLU A 85 -4.89 14.72 11.58
C GLU A 85 -4.35 13.76 10.53
N ILE A 86 -4.15 12.50 10.90
CA ILE A 86 -3.71 11.44 10.02
C ILE A 86 -4.70 10.29 10.13
N GLU A 87 -5.33 9.94 9.01
CA GLU A 87 -6.05 8.68 8.87
C GLU A 87 -5.19 7.70 8.07
N MET A 88 -5.14 6.46 8.54
CA MET A 88 -4.42 5.40 7.86
C MET A 88 -5.31 4.17 7.72
N ARG A 89 -5.31 3.58 6.53
CA ARG A 89 -6.09 2.39 6.19
C ARG A 89 -5.21 1.36 5.51
N TYR A 90 -5.34 0.11 5.91
CA TYR A 90 -4.61 -1.00 5.31
C TYR A 90 -5.47 -1.67 4.24
N ALA A 91 -5.23 -1.31 2.99
CA ALA A 91 -5.94 -1.88 1.85
C ALA A 91 -5.23 -3.15 1.36
N VAL A 92 -6.01 -4.19 1.09
CA VAL A 92 -5.52 -5.43 0.47
C VAL A 92 -6.22 -5.63 -0.88
N ASN A 93 -5.50 -6.22 -1.84
CA ASN A 93 -6.00 -6.43 -3.21
C ASN A 93 -6.41 -5.16 -3.97
N THR A 94 -5.85 -4.01 -3.62
CA THR A 94 -6.15 -2.73 -4.26
C THR A 94 -5.47 -2.59 -5.64
N ILE A 95 -5.89 -1.57 -6.38
CA ILE A 95 -5.20 -1.05 -7.57
C ILE A 95 -4.36 0.20 -7.27
N GLY A 96 -4.38 0.69 -6.02
CA GLY A 96 -3.59 1.86 -5.58
C GLY A 96 -4.09 3.19 -6.13
N ASP A 97 -5.38 3.31 -6.47
CA ASP A 97 -6.00 4.57 -6.91
C ASP A 97 -6.43 5.41 -5.71
N VAL A 98 -5.58 6.35 -5.28
CA VAL A 98 -5.81 7.16 -4.08
C VAL A 98 -6.99 8.11 -4.25
N GLU A 99 -7.21 8.67 -5.44
CA GLU A 99 -8.36 9.53 -5.69
C GLU A 99 -9.68 8.75 -5.56
N GLY A 100 -9.74 7.55 -6.14
CA GLY A 100 -10.87 6.63 -5.98
C GLY A 100 -11.13 6.25 -4.52
N MET A 101 -10.06 5.94 -3.77
CA MET A 101 -10.18 5.62 -2.33
C MET A 101 -10.72 6.81 -1.53
N MET A 102 -10.22 8.03 -1.77
CA MET A 102 -10.73 9.24 -1.11
C MET A 102 -12.22 9.48 -1.42
N LYS A 103 -12.65 9.28 -2.67
CA LYS A 103 -14.06 9.40 -3.08
C LYS A 103 -14.95 8.37 -2.40
N GLY A 104 -14.46 7.15 -2.23
CA GLY A 104 -15.21 6.05 -1.62
C GLY A 104 -15.34 6.13 -0.10
N HIS A 105 -14.40 6.80 0.60
CA HIS A 105 -14.25 6.61 2.05
C HIS A 105 -14.10 7.87 2.89
N THR A 106 -13.65 9.00 2.33
CA THR A 106 -13.28 10.18 3.13
C THR A 106 -13.88 11.48 2.56
N VAL A 107 -13.09 12.56 2.55
CA VAL A 107 -13.48 13.94 2.28
C VAL A 107 -14.06 14.15 0.88
N LEU A 108 -13.63 13.33 -0.09
CA LEU A 108 -14.12 13.38 -1.46
C LEU A 108 -15.45 12.65 -1.67
N LYS A 109 -16.04 11.98 -0.64
CA LYS A 109 -17.44 11.51 -0.71
C LYS A 109 -18.40 12.66 -1.04
N SER A 110 -18.07 13.86 -0.56
CA SER A 110 -18.92 15.04 -0.65
C SER A 110 -18.39 16.11 -1.62
N TYR A 111 -17.31 15.84 -2.37
CA TYR A 111 -16.68 16.84 -3.25
C TYR A 111 -16.01 16.21 -4.49
N PRO A 112 -16.27 16.71 -5.71
CA PRO A 112 -15.70 16.18 -6.95
C PRO A 112 -14.29 16.72 -7.29
N GLY A 113 -13.50 17.10 -6.29
CA GLY A 113 -12.14 17.62 -6.48
C GLY A 113 -11.18 16.60 -7.09
N LYS A 114 -10.16 17.09 -7.80
CA LYS A 114 -9.02 16.29 -8.27
C LYS A 114 -7.81 16.54 -7.40
N LEU A 115 -7.02 15.49 -7.17
CA LEU A 115 -5.75 15.61 -6.46
C LEU A 115 -4.70 16.28 -7.36
N ALA A 116 -4.06 17.33 -6.87
CA ALA A 116 -2.86 17.88 -7.48
C ALA A 116 -1.67 16.98 -7.14
N LEU A 117 -1.06 16.36 -8.14
CA LEU A 117 0.07 15.45 -7.95
C LEU A 117 1.34 16.23 -7.60
N ALA A 118 2.03 15.75 -6.57
CA ALA A 118 3.34 16.22 -6.14
C ALA A 118 4.23 15.02 -5.79
N ASN A 119 5.51 15.28 -5.57
CA ASN A 119 6.48 14.27 -5.17
C ASN A 119 7.47 14.87 -4.17
N THR A 120 7.69 14.16 -3.06
CA THR A 120 8.70 14.53 -2.06
C THR A 120 9.87 13.56 -2.16
N GLN A 121 11.08 14.10 -2.23
CA GLN A 121 12.30 13.29 -2.24
C GLN A 121 12.37 12.42 -0.98
N GLY A 122 12.70 11.13 -1.16
CA GLY A 122 12.75 10.16 -0.05
C GLY A 122 11.42 9.44 0.23
N ALA A 123 10.27 10.10 0.04
CA ALA A 123 8.95 9.53 0.36
C ALA A 123 8.13 9.10 -0.87
N GLY A 124 8.35 9.73 -2.04
CA GLY A 124 7.62 9.41 -3.27
C GLY A 124 6.46 10.35 -3.56
N PHE A 125 5.51 9.87 -4.37
CA PHE A 125 4.40 10.68 -4.86
C PHE A 125 3.30 10.83 -3.81
N HIS A 126 2.63 11.98 -3.82
CA HIS A 126 1.46 12.28 -3.00
C HIS A 126 0.51 13.22 -3.74
N GLY A 127 -0.78 13.11 -3.42
CA GLY A 127 -1.82 14.01 -3.92
C GLY A 127 -2.13 15.09 -2.90
N ILE A 128 -2.26 16.33 -3.36
CA ILE A 128 -2.67 17.48 -2.54
C ILE A 128 -4.08 17.90 -2.95
N LEU A 129 -4.92 18.21 -1.96
CA LEU A 129 -6.26 18.72 -2.18
C LEU A 129 -6.58 19.79 -1.14
N GLN A 130 -7.04 20.95 -1.59
CA GLN A 130 -7.66 21.94 -0.71
C GLN A 130 -9.18 21.74 -0.76
N GLN A 131 -9.79 21.60 0.41
CA GLN A 131 -11.23 21.49 0.53
C GLN A 131 -11.70 22.24 1.78
N GLN A 132 -12.64 23.17 1.58
CA GLN A 132 -13.10 24.08 2.63
C GLN A 132 -11.91 24.82 3.26
N ASN A 133 -11.75 24.69 4.58
CA ASN A 133 -10.71 25.34 5.37
C ASN A 133 -9.59 24.36 5.78
N ARG A 134 -9.36 23.33 4.97
CA ARG A 134 -8.34 22.30 5.24
C ARG A 134 -7.55 21.97 3.98
N LEU A 135 -6.28 21.68 4.18
CA LEU A 135 -5.41 21.10 3.17
C LEU A 135 -5.18 19.63 3.50
N TYR A 136 -5.28 18.79 2.47
CA TYR A 136 -5.11 17.34 2.54
C TYR A 136 -3.90 16.91 1.72
N LEU A 137 -3.16 15.95 2.26
CA LEU A 137 -2.14 15.18 1.56
C LEU A 137 -2.56 13.71 1.62
N SER A 138 -2.60 13.02 0.50
CA SER A 138 -2.91 11.59 0.49
C SER A 138 -2.03 10.79 -0.44
N SER A 139 -1.63 9.61 0.01
CA SER A 139 -0.78 8.71 -0.77
C SER A 139 -0.90 7.26 -0.31
N CYS A 140 -0.49 6.35 -1.16
CA CYS A 140 -0.36 4.93 -0.89
C CYS A 140 1.11 4.60 -0.59
N ILE A 141 1.42 4.20 0.65
CA ILE A 141 2.71 3.58 0.95
C ILE A 141 2.67 2.15 0.43
N ASN A 142 3.67 1.79 -0.39
CA ASN A 142 3.79 0.47 -0.98
C ASN A 142 4.62 -0.46 -0.08
N PRO A 143 4.44 -1.79 -0.16
CA PRO A 143 5.29 -2.75 0.53
C PRO A 143 6.78 -2.57 0.23
N ARG A 144 7.08 -2.09 -0.98
CA ARG A 144 8.44 -1.80 -1.46
C ARG A 144 8.45 -0.59 -2.36
N GLY A 145 9.60 0.03 -2.48
CA GLY A 145 9.77 1.21 -3.33
C GLY A 145 9.07 2.44 -2.74
N SER A 146 8.83 3.43 -3.57
CA SER A 146 8.31 4.74 -3.13
C SER A 146 6.79 4.73 -3.01
N ALA A 147 6.25 5.72 -2.29
CA ALA A 147 4.80 5.91 -2.26
C ALA A 147 4.24 6.36 -3.61
N THR A 148 2.96 6.05 -3.85
CA THR A 148 2.28 6.24 -5.14
C THR A 148 0.87 6.80 -4.94
N VAL A 149 0.35 7.49 -5.96
CA VAL A 149 -1.00 8.08 -5.93
C VAL A 149 -1.92 7.44 -6.96
N THR A 150 -1.40 7.19 -8.17
CA THR A 150 -2.20 6.67 -9.27
C THR A 150 -2.04 5.16 -9.43
N SER A 151 -3.06 4.51 -10.00
CA SER A 151 -3.01 3.09 -10.33
C SER A 151 -1.86 2.73 -11.27
N GLN A 152 -1.46 3.65 -12.15
CA GLN A 152 -0.32 3.49 -13.05
C GLN A 152 1.01 3.48 -12.28
N GLN A 153 1.20 4.43 -11.36
CA GLN A 153 2.39 4.49 -10.49
C GLN A 153 2.46 3.25 -9.60
N PHE A 154 1.35 2.85 -8.98
CA PHE A 154 1.25 1.65 -8.15
C PHE A 154 1.63 0.39 -8.94
N ARG A 155 1.06 0.21 -10.14
CA ARG A 155 1.39 -0.93 -11.02
C ARG A 155 2.84 -0.91 -11.48
N TYR A 156 3.40 0.24 -11.82
CA TYR A 156 4.79 0.37 -12.23
C TYR A 156 5.75 0.03 -11.09
N ASN A 157 5.53 0.58 -9.89
CA ASN A 157 6.32 0.27 -8.71
C ASN A 157 6.30 -1.23 -8.40
N ARG A 158 5.12 -1.84 -8.42
CA ARG A 158 4.95 -3.28 -8.23
C ARG A 158 5.69 -4.11 -9.27
N ASN A 159 5.51 -3.80 -10.55
CA ASN A 159 6.13 -4.55 -11.64
C ASN A 159 7.65 -4.42 -11.68
N THR A 160 8.23 -3.38 -11.07
CA THR A 160 9.68 -3.18 -11.02
C THR A 160 10.30 -3.68 -9.71
N ARG A 161 9.56 -3.68 -8.60
CA ARG A 161 10.10 -3.98 -7.25
C ARG A 161 9.70 -5.34 -6.68
N ASP A 162 8.65 -5.98 -7.19
CA ASP A 162 8.18 -7.28 -6.68
C ASP A 162 8.78 -8.49 -7.38
N TRP A 163 9.45 -8.29 -8.52
CA TRP A 163 10.14 -9.37 -9.23
C TRP A 163 11.36 -9.85 -8.43
N GLN A 164 11.13 -10.88 -7.61
CA GLN A 164 12.16 -11.60 -6.89
C GLN A 164 12.03 -13.10 -7.21
N PRO A 165 13.11 -13.80 -7.60
CA PRO A 165 13.07 -15.23 -7.87
C PRO A 165 12.45 -16.05 -6.71
N ASN A 166 12.72 -15.63 -5.47
CA ASN A 166 12.15 -16.26 -4.27
C ASN A 166 10.61 -16.20 -4.22
N ARG A 167 9.97 -15.18 -4.81
CA ARG A 167 8.50 -15.10 -4.89
C ARG A 167 7.89 -16.04 -5.91
N ILE A 168 8.62 -16.42 -6.95
CA ILE A 168 8.16 -17.46 -7.88
C ILE A 168 8.07 -18.79 -7.12
N LEU A 169 9.09 -19.11 -6.31
CA LEU A 169 9.07 -20.29 -5.45
C LEU A 169 7.93 -20.23 -4.42
N PHE A 170 7.76 -19.10 -3.72
CA PHE A 170 6.66 -18.96 -2.76
C PHE A 170 5.28 -19.07 -3.43
N TRP A 171 5.11 -18.51 -4.63
CA TRP A 171 3.89 -18.67 -5.41
C TRP A 171 3.64 -20.12 -5.83
N LEU A 172 4.67 -20.82 -6.35
CA LEU A 172 4.60 -22.26 -6.63
C LEU A 172 4.22 -23.08 -5.39
N LEU A 173 4.67 -22.66 -4.21
CA LEU A 173 4.33 -23.25 -2.91
C LEU A 173 2.98 -22.75 -2.34
N GLY A 174 2.27 -21.85 -3.02
CA GLY A 174 0.98 -21.28 -2.56
C GLY A 174 1.10 -20.28 -1.41
N ARG A 175 2.32 -19.88 -1.06
CA ARG A 175 2.64 -18.93 0.02
C ARG A 175 2.67 -17.49 -0.49
N GLY A 176 1.52 -17.00 -0.96
CA GLY A 176 1.32 -15.60 -1.32
C GLY A 176 1.23 -15.36 -2.83
N ASN A 177 0.97 -14.10 -3.20
CA ASN A 177 0.87 -13.68 -4.59
C ASN A 177 2.23 -13.19 -5.11
N ILE A 178 2.51 -13.43 -6.39
CA ILE A 178 3.70 -12.88 -7.07
C ILE A 178 3.72 -11.35 -6.93
N GLN A 179 2.54 -10.75 -7.10
CA GLN A 179 2.31 -9.31 -7.04
C GLN A 179 1.74 -8.91 -5.68
N ASP A 180 2.42 -7.99 -5.01
CA ASP A 180 1.91 -7.38 -3.79
C ASP A 180 0.90 -6.28 -4.14
N ARG A 181 -0.36 -6.47 -3.72
CA ARG A 181 -1.47 -5.54 -3.99
C ARG A 181 -1.92 -4.84 -2.71
N ARG A 182 -1.04 -4.76 -1.74
CA ARG A 182 -1.30 -4.14 -0.46
C ARG A 182 -0.87 -2.68 -0.49
N CYS A 183 -1.59 -1.87 0.26
CA CYS A 183 -1.35 -0.44 0.33
C CYS A 183 -1.65 0.04 1.75
N LEU A 184 -0.72 0.77 2.31
CA LEU A 184 -0.93 1.56 3.51
C LEU A 184 -1.37 2.95 3.06
N TRP A 185 -2.67 3.10 2.85
CA TRP A 185 -3.26 4.36 2.38
C TRP A 185 -3.30 5.35 3.54
N THR A 186 -2.61 6.48 3.36
CA THR A 186 -2.53 7.56 4.34
C THR A 186 -3.23 8.80 3.81
N GLN A 187 -3.99 9.47 4.66
CA GLN A 187 -4.54 10.80 4.42
C GLN A 187 -4.21 11.70 5.62
N MET A 188 -3.42 12.74 5.37
CA MET A 188 -3.04 13.76 6.34
C MET A 188 -3.81 15.04 6.09
N SER A 189 -4.11 15.81 7.13
CA SER A 189 -4.72 17.13 6.96
C SER A 189 -4.40 18.11 8.08
N VAL A 190 -4.37 19.39 7.70
CA VAL A 190 -4.20 20.53 8.60
C VAL A 190 -5.23 21.62 8.29
N PRO A 191 -5.71 22.39 9.30
CA PRO A 191 -6.56 23.55 9.07
C PRO A 191 -5.77 24.72 8.46
N LEU A 192 -6.45 25.55 7.65
CA LEU A 192 -5.87 26.71 6.96
C LEU A 192 -6.04 28.04 7.73
N ASP A 193 -6.77 28.06 8.86
CA ASP A 193 -7.19 29.27 9.61
C ASP A 193 -6.13 30.37 9.78
N LYS A 194 -4.85 30.01 9.88
CA LYS A 194 -3.72 30.93 10.12
C LYS A 194 -2.55 30.71 9.16
N LYS A 195 -2.77 30.01 8.04
CA LYS A 195 -1.70 29.57 7.13
C LYS A 195 -2.10 29.75 5.67
N THR A 196 -1.11 30.09 4.86
CA THR A 196 -1.26 30.00 3.41
C THR A 196 -1.30 28.51 3.00
N PRO A 197 -1.97 28.17 1.88
CA PRO A 197 -1.93 26.81 1.33
C PRO A 197 -0.50 26.29 1.13
N GLU A 198 0.45 27.16 0.75
CA GLU A 198 1.85 26.82 0.54
C GLU A 198 2.56 26.44 1.84
N ASP A 199 2.31 27.17 2.93
CA ASP A 199 2.87 26.85 4.24
C ASP A 199 2.27 25.54 4.78
N ALA A 200 0.96 25.37 4.64
CA ALA A 200 0.26 24.14 5.01
C ALA A 200 0.79 22.93 4.22
N LYS A 201 1.08 23.11 2.92
CA LYS A 201 1.67 22.08 2.07
C LYS A 201 3.04 21.64 2.59
N LYS A 202 3.92 22.59 2.92
CA LYS A 202 5.24 22.28 3.49
C LYS A 202 5.13 21.52 4.81
N ILE A 203 4.17 21.91 5.66
CA ILE A 203 3.91 21.21 6.92
C ILE A 203 3.52 19.75 6.67
N LEU A 204 2.58 19.51 5.74
CA LEU A 204 2.15 18.16 5.38
C LEU A 204 3.28 17.34 4.74
N GLU A 205 4.08 17.94 3.85
CA GLU A 205 5.19 17.24 3.19
C GLU A 205 6.30 16.85 4.18
N ASN A 206 6.59 17.70 5.17
CA ASN A 206 7.54 17.35 6.23
C ASN A 206 7.03 16.22 7.14
N ALA A 207 5.75 16.29 7.54
CA ALA A 207 5.12 15.21 8.30
C ALA A 207 5.07 13.90 7.47
N TRP A 208 4.83 14.01 6.17
CA TRP A 208 4.77 12.89 5.25
C TRP A 208 6.10 12.13 5.16
N VAL A 209 7.23 12.82 5.08
CA VAL A 209 8.56 12.18 5.06
C VAL A 209 8.76 11.34 6.32
N SER A 210 8.56 11.94 7.51
CA SER A 210 8.72 11.24 8.79
C SER A 210 7.77 10.04 8.92
N TRP A 211 6.52 10.19 8.47
CA TRP A 211 5.53 9.12 8.49
C TRP A 211 5.91 7.97 7.56
N TYR A 212 6.32 8.28 6.33
CA TYR A 212 6.75 7.31 5.35
C TYR A 212 7.99 6.54 5.83
N GLU A 213 9.00 7.24 6.36
CA GLU A 213 10.22 6.62 6.89
C GLU A 213 9.94 5.65 8.04
N TRP A 214 8.93 5.93 8.87
CA TRP A 214 8.53 5.04 9.95
C TRP A 214 7.84 3.78 9.43
N TRP A 215 6.92 3.94 8.48
CA TRP A 215 6.05 2.88 7.97
C TRP A 215 6.69 1.99 6.92
N GLN A 216 7.52 2.52 6.04
CA GLN A 216 8.12 1.76 4.94
C GLN A 216 8.90 0.51 5.41
N PRO A 217 9.76 0.57 6.44
CA PRO A 217 10.42 -0.64 6.97
C PRO A 217 9.52 -1.49 7.88
N ARG A 218 8.35 -0.96 8.29
CA ARG A 218 7.37 -1.61 9.17
C ARG A 218 6.09 -1.98 8.42
N PHE A 219 6.19 -2.15 7.11
CA PHE A 219 5.06 -2.54 6.31
C PHE A 219 4.58 -3.93 6.78
N PRO A 220 3.26 -4.14 6.97
CA PRO A 220 2.75 -5.41 7.49
C PRO A 220 3.25 -6.62 6.70
N ASP A 221 3.55 -7.72 7.39
CA ASP A 221 3.90 -8.97 6.72
C ASP A 221 2.67 -9.60 6.02
N PRO A 222 2.89 -10.37 4.94
CA PRO A 222 1.83 -11.00 4.15
C PRO A 222 1.18 -12.22 4.80
#